data_AF-G7VB39-F1
#
_entry.id   AF-G7VB39-F1
#
_cell.length_a   1.000
_cell.length_b   1.000
_cell.length_c   1.000
_cell.angle_alpha   90.00
_cell.angle_beta   90.00
_cell.angle_gamma   90.00
#
_symmetry.space_group_name_H-M   'P 1'
#
loop_
_entity.id
_entity.type
_entity.pdbx_description
1 polymer ?
#
loop_
_entity_poly.entity_id
_entity_poly.type
_entity_poly.pdbx_seq_one_letter_code
_entity_poly.pdbx_strand_id
1 'polypeptide(L)'
;MDTALAKPWRDLDAYIQARLEEARAELRLALTLMTEGYTRNAAGKLFQAYKSYLAAAAGRRKAELAPRFKNIDKIIAHMPTRAIPEVSAALGMEKEGYVALALHQYQHSGPDPEGVMSIYPSREAAARDFCWLAARLCQALKCDEALYAEACGKYQVQSA
;
A
#
# COMPACT_ATOMS: atom_id res chain seq x y z
N MET A 1 16.95 3.76 1.53
CA MET A 1 16.78 5.13 0.99
C MET A 1 16.69 5.99 2.23
N ASP A 2 17.77 6.70 2.55
CA ASP A 2 17.90 7.42 3.82
C ASP A 2 18.05 8.92 3.51
N THR A 3 17.18 9.42 2.63
CA THR A 3 17.19 10.82 2.21
C THR A 3 16.22 11.62 3.07
N ALA A 4 16.64 12.80 3.52
CA ALA A 4 15.77 13.66 4.31
C ALA A 4 14.57 14.14 3.48
N LEU A 5 13.35 13.78 3.89
CA LEU A 5 12.12 14.24 3.25
C LEU A 5 11.90 15.74 3.53
N ALA A 6 11.65 16.51 2.49
CA ALA A 6 11.12 17.86 2.65
C ALA A 6 9.77 17.79 3.37
N LYS A 7 9.49 18.73 4.27
CA LYS A 7 8.18 18.78 4.93
C LYS A 7 7.12 19.18 3.89
N PRO A 8 5.92 18.55 3.87
CA PRO A 8 4.92 18.81 2.83
C PRO A 8 4.41 20.25 2.79
N TRP A 9 4.50 21.00 3.90
CA TRP A 9 4.16 22.44 3.94
C TRP A 9 5.31 23.37 3.51
N ARG A 10 6.52 22.86 3.28
CA ARG A 10 7.63 23.62 2.71
C ARG A 10 7.75 23.41 1.20
N ASP A 11 7.69 22.15 0.78
CA ASP A 11 7.80 21.75 -0.62
C ASP A 11 6.97 20.48 -0.82
N LEU A 12 5.75 20.67 -1.29
CA LEU A 12 4.79 19.58 -1.46
C LEU A 12 5.18 18.68 -2.63
N ASP A 13 5.71 19.25 -3.71
CA ASP A 13 6.08 18.50 -4.91
C ASP A 13 7.27 17.60 -4.64
N ALA A 14 8.32 18.11 -3.98
CA ALA A 14 9.45 17.30 -3.56
C ALA A 14 9.01 16.17 -2.60
N TYR A 15 8.11 16.48 -1.66
CA TYR A 15 7.57 15.46 -0.75
C TYR A 15 6.79 14.37 -1.50
N ILE A 16 5.93 14.75 -2.46
CA ILE A 16 5.18 13.82 -3.31
C ILE A 16 6.13 12.89 -4.07
N GLN A 17 7.18 13.43 -4.71
CA GLN A 17 8.12 12.62 -5.47
C GLN A 17 8.85 11.61 -4.56
N ALA A 18 9.32 12.06 -3.40
CA ALA A 18 9.99 11.19 -2.47
C ALA A 18 9.07 10.07 -1.91
N ARG A 19 7.79 10.36 -1.66
CA ARG A 19 6.82 9.32 -1.26
C ARG A 19 6.52 8.33 -2.39
N LEU A 20 6.54 8.75 -3.65
CA LEU A 20 6.40 7.82 -4.79
C LEU A 20 7.63 6.92 -4.96
N GLU A 21 8.83 7.46 -4.72
CA GLU A 21 10.07 6.67 -4.71
C GLU A 21 10.08 5.63 -3.58
N GLU A 22 9.69 6.04 -2.38
CA GLU A 22 9.53 5.13 -1.24
C GLU A 22 8.47 4.05 -1.53
N ALA A 23 7.33 4.42 -2.12
CA ALA A 23 6.32 3.46 -2.53
C ALA A 23 6.86 2.42 -3.52
N ARG A 24 7.66 2.85 -4.52
CA ARG A 24 8.32 1.95 -5.48
C ARG A 24 9.32 1.02 -4.80
N ALA A 25 10.15 1.55 -3.90
CA ALA A 25 11.15 0.76 -3.18
C ALA A 25 10.50 -0.31 -2.28
N GLU A 26 9.47 0.09 -1.51
CA GLU A 26 8.72 -0.83 -0.64
C GLU A 26 7.95 -1.88 -1.47
N LEU A 27 7.36 -1.50 -2.61
CA LEU A 27 6.70 -2.45 -3.52
C LEU A 27 7.68 -3.47 -4.10
N ARG A 28 8.86 -3.02 -4.58
CA ARG A 28 9.90 -3.93 -5.10
C ARG A 28 10.33 -4.93 -4.02
N LEU A 29 10.55 -4.47 -2.79
CA LEU A 29 10.91 -5.34 -1.68
C LEU A 29 9.77 -6.30 -1.32
N ALA A 30 8.51 -5.84 -1.33
CA ALA A 30 7.35 -6.68 -1.09
C ALA A 30 7.27 -7.83 -2.11
N LEU A 31 7.44 -7.53 -3.40
CA LEU A 31 7.44 -8.54 -4.46
C LEU A 31 8.61 -9.52 -4.31
N THR A 32 9.81 -9.02 -3.98
CA THR A 32 10.99 -9.88 -3.72
C THR A 32 10.71 -10.87 -2.58
N LEU A 33 10.18 -10.39 -1.45
CA LEU A 33 9.82 -11.24 -0.32
C LEU A 33 8.71 -12.24 -0.68
N MET A 34 7.80 -11.87 -1.57
CA MET A 34 6.74 -12.73 -2.05
C MET A 34 7.29 -13.89 -2.90
N THR A 35 8.24 -13.60 -3.80
CA THR A 35 8.96 -14.60 -4.59
C THR A 35 9.69 -15.61 -3.69
N GLU A 36 10.39 -15.12 -2.67
CA GLU A 36 11.08 -15.94 -1.67
C GLU A 36 10.13 -16.67 -0.70
N GLY A 37 8.83 -16.38 -0.78
CA GLY A 37 7.78 -17.06 -0.02
C GLY A 37 7.51 -16.49 1.38
N TYR A 38 8.14 -15.39 1.77
CA TYR A 38 7.92 -14.69 3.05
C TYR A 38 6.63 -13.84 3.02
N THR A 39 5.47 -14.48 2.89
CA THR A 39 4.18 -13.79 2.62
C THR A 39 3.78 -12.78 3.69
N ARG A 40 4.09 -13.03 4.97
CA ARG A 40 3.78 -12.10 6.07
C ARG A 40 4.62 -10.81 5.96
N ASN A 41 5.91 -10.95 5.71
CA ASN A 41 6.82 -9.82 5.53
C ASN A 41 6.50 -9.07 4.23
N ALA A 42 6.18 -9.80 3.16
CA ALA A 42 5.73 -9.22 1.91
C ALA A 42 4.48 -8.35 2.14
N ALA A 43 3.46 -8.86 2.83
CA ALA A 43 2.25 -8.11 3.17
C ALA A 43 2.55 -6.82 3.94
N GLY A 44 3.46 -6.88 4.92
CA GLY A 44 3.91 -5.70 5.65
C GLY A 44 4.56 -4.64 4.75
N LYS A 45 5.40 -5.07 3.82
CA LYS A 45 6.06 -4.19 2.84
C LYS A 45 5.11 -3.60 1.81
N LEU A 46 4.15 -4.39 1.34
CA LEU A 46 3.10 -3.90 0.45
C LEU A 46 2.20 -2.87 1.14
N PHE A 47 1.91 -3.07 2.44
CA PHE A 47 1.20 -2.09 3.25
C PHE A 47 1.97 -0.77 3.36
N GLN A 48 3.29 -0.80 3.61
CA GLN A 48 4.11 0.42 3.61
C GLN A 48 4.12 1.10 2.24
N ALA A 49 4.23 0.32 1.16
CA ALA A 49 4.14 0.85 -0.21
C ALA A 49 2.82 1.58 -0.45
N TYR A 50 1.69 0.99 -0.02
CA TYR A 50 0.37 1.61 -0.12
C TYR A 50 0.28 2.90 0.69
N LYS A 51 0.79 2.93 1.93
CA LYS A 51 0.81 4.16 2.74
C LYS A 51 1.58 5.28 2.05
N SER A 52 2.74 4.97 1.47
CA SER A 52 3.56 5.93 0.73
C SER A 52 2.85 6.45 -0.52
N TYR A 53 2.25 5.54 -1.28
CA TYR A 53 1.44 5.92 -2.43
C TYR A 53 0.23 6.79 -2.04
N LEU A 54 -0.50 6.41 -0.98
CA LEU A 54 -1.67 7.15 -0.52
C LEU A 54 -1.31 8.56 -0.04
N ALA A 55 -0.16 8.73 0.63
CA ALA A 55 0.37 10.04 1.01
C ALA A 55 0.64 10.92 -0.22
N ALA A 56 1.28 10.36 -1.25
CA ALA A 56 1.54 11.06 -2.51
C ALA A 56 0.25 11.44 -3.25
N ALA A 57 -0.72 10.51 -3.32
CA ALA A 57 -2.02 10.75 -3.94
C ALA A 57 -2.81 11.85 -3.20
N ALA A 58 -2.81 11.81 -1.86
CA ALA A 58 -3.42 12.84 -1.03
C ALA A 58 -2.72 14.20 -1.20
N GLY A 59 -1.39 14.21 -1.34
CA GLY A 59 -0.63 15.43 -1.64
C GLY A 59 -1.07 16.06 -2.97
N ARG A 60 -1.16 15.28 -4.04
CA ARG A 60 -1.60 15.75 -5.37
C ARG A 60 -3.01 16.35 -5.35
N ARG A 61 -3.90 15.82 -4.49
CA ARG A 61 -5.29 16.27 -4.34
C ARG A 61 -5.53 17.01 -3.02
N LYS A 62 -4.49 17.63 -2.44
CA LYS A 62 -4.56 18.27 -1.12
C LYS A 62 -5.69 19.30 -1.04
N ALA A 63 -5.86 20.14 -2.06
CA ALA A 63 -6.88 21.18 -2.09
C ALA A 63 -8.31 20.60 -2.03
N GLU A 64 -8.55 19.45 -2.68
CA GLU A 64 -9.83 18.76 -2.65
C GLU A 64 -10.11 18.09 -1.31
N LEU A 65 -9.06 17.58 -0.64
CA LEU A 65 -9.17 16.89 0.64
C LEU A 65 -9.23 17.86 1.84
N ALA A 66 -8.66 19.06 1.72
CA ALA A 66 -8.58 20.03 2.81
C ALA A 66 -9.92 20.36 3.50
N PRO A 67 -11.06 20.46 2.80
CA PRO A 67 -12.36 20.71 3.44
C PRO A 67 -12.86 19.54 4.30
N ARG A 68 -12.44 18.30 4.00
CA ARG A 68 -12.88 17.07 4.68
C ARG A 68 -11.98 16.70 5.86
N PHE A 69 -10.68 17.02 5.76
CA PHE A 69 -9.68 16.56 6.71
C PHE A 69 -9.05 17.71 7.48
N LYS A 70 -9.33 17.77 8.78
CA LYS A 70 -8.59 18.65 9.70
C LYS A 70 -7.12 18.21 9.75
N ASN A 71 -6.21 19.16 9.58
CA ASN A 71 -4.76 18.93 9.53
C ASN A 71 -4.30 18.02 8.38
N ILE A 72 -4.85 18.22 7.16
CA ILE A 72 -4.46 17.47 5.96
C ILE A 72 -2.93 17.39 5.76
N ASP A 73 -2.18 18.44 6.10
CA ASP A 73 -0.71 18.42 6.04
C ASP A 73 -0.06 17.36 6.93
N LYS A 74 -0.60 17.14 8.13
CA LYS A 74 -0.11 16.08 9.04
C LYS A 74 -0.52 14.69 8.55
N ILE A 75 -1.71 14.59 7.95
CA ILE A 75 -2.19 13.33 7.35
C ILE A 75 -1.31 12.96 6.16
N ILE A 76 -0.99 13.90 5.28
CA ILE A 76 -0.06 13.70 4.17
C ILE A 76 1.33 13.31 4.71
N ALA A 77 1.84 14.03 5.72
CA ALA A 77 3.18 13.81 6.26
C ALA A 77 3.40 12.42 6.88
N HIS A 78 2.40 11.87 7.58
CA HIS A 78 2.54 10.63 8.36
C HIS A 78 1.73 9.45 7.82
N MET A 79 0.72 9.72 7.01
CA MET A 79 -0.35 8.80 6.61
C MET A 79 -0.70 7.80 7.72
N PRO A 80 -1.34 8.25 8.82
CA PRO A 80 -1.59 7.38 9.96
C PRO A 80 -2.55 6.25 9.55
N THR A 81 -2.32 5.03 10.05
CA THR A 81 -3.11 3.84 9.67
C THR A 81 -4.62 4.05 9.83
N ARG A 82 -5.04 4.76 10.89
CA ARG A 82 -6.45 5.09 11.15
C ARG A 82 -7.11 5.98 10.09
N ALA A 83 -6.33 6.76 9.33
CA ALA A 83 -6.85 7.64 8.28
C ALA A 83 -6.96 6.92 6.93
N ILE A 84 -6.39 5.72 6.79
CA ILE A 84 -6.39 4.98 5.53
C ILE A 84 -7.80 4.78 4.96
N PRO A 85 -8.82 4.32 5.72
CA PRO A 85 -10.15 4.10 5.15
C PRO A 85 -10.73 5.38 4.54
N GLU A 86 -10.75 6.47 5.32
CA GLU A 86 -11.37 7.72 4.94
C GLU A 86 -10.64 8.41 3.78
N VAL A 87 -9.29 8.46 3.82
CA VAL A 87 -8.49 9.05 2.74
C VAL A 87 -8.59 8.22 1.46
N SER A 88 -8.58 6.90 1.57
CA SER A 88 -8.75 6.02 0.41
C SER A 88 -10.12 6.20 -0.23
N ALA A 89 -11.19 6.23 0.57
CA ALA A 89 -12.54 6.50 0.08
C ALA A 89 -12.65 7.86 -0.62
N ALA A 90 -12.10 8.92 0.01
CA ALA A 90 -12.10 10.26 -0.57
C ALA A 90 -11.35 10.36 -1.92
N LEU A 91 -10.42 9.44 -2.18
CA LEU A 91 -9.65 9.36 -3.41
C LEU A 91 -10.19 8.34 -4.43
N GLY A 92 -11.27 7.62 -4.11
CA GLY A 92 -11.83 6.56 -4.96
C GLY A 92 -11.05 5.24 -4.90
N MET A 93 -10.31 5.01 -3.81
CA MET A 93 -9.44 3.85 -3.58
C MET A 93 -9.88 3.00 -2.38
N GLU A 94 -11.16 3.06 -2.02
CA GLU A 94 -11.72 2.45 -0.81
C GLU A 94 -11.35 0.96 -0.67
N LYS A 95 -11.53 0.18 -1.73
CA LYS A 95 -11.18 -1.25 -1.75
C LYS A 95 -9.69 -1.49 -1.49
N GLU A 96 -8.81 -0.68 -2.07
CA GLU A 96 -7.36 -0.80 -1.82
C GLU A 96 -7.01 -0.50 -0.37
N GLY A 97 -7.66 0.51 0.22
CA GLY A 97 -7.50 0.85 1.63
C GLY A 97 -7.86 -0.32 2.55
N TYR A 98 -9.00 -0.97 2.30
CA TYR A 98 -9.43 -2.14 3.08
C TYR A 98 -8.51 -3.34 2.91
N VAL A 99 -8.11 -3.66 1.68
CA VAL A 99 -7.15 -4.77 1.44
C VAL A 99 -5.80 -4.47 2.09
N ALA A 100 -5.30 -3.24 2.03
CA ALA A 100 -4.06 -2.86 2.69
C ALA A 100 -4.14 -3.05 4.22
N LEU A 101 -5.27 -2.71 4.84
CA LEU A 101 -5.49 -2.92 6.28
C LEU A 101 -5.63 -4.39 6.65
N ALA A 102 -6.28 -5.19 5.82
CA ALA A 102 -6.35 -6.64 6.00
C ALA A 102 -4.95 -7.27 5.94
N LEU A 103 -4.14 -6.90 4.95
CA LEU A 103 -2.76 -7.36 4.83
C LEU A 103 -1.87 -6.86 5.98
N HIS A 104 -2.13 -5.67 6.50
CA HIS A 104 -1.49 -5.17 7.72
C HIS A 104 -1.85 -6.02 8.95
N GLN A 105 -3.07 -6.54 9.06
CA GLN A 105 -3.43 -7.49 10.11
C GLN A 105 -2.73 -8.84 9.88
N TYR A 106 -2.76 -9.35 8.63
CA TYR A 106 -2.10 -10.59 8.24
C TYR A 106 -0.61 -10.63 8.56
N GLN A 107 0.13 -9.53 8.42
CA GLN A 107 1.57 -9.53 8.73
C GLN A 107 1.84 -9.94 10.20
N HIS A 108 0.92 -9.57 11.11
CA HIS A 108 1.04 -9.78 12.56
C HIS A 108 0.45 -11.11 13.02
N SER A 109 -0.61 -11.57 12.37
CA SER A 109 -1.34 -12.78 12.78
C SER A 109 -1.01 -13.99 11.90
N GLY A 110 -0.74 -13.80 10.61
CA GLY A 110 -0.57 -14.87 9.63
C GLY A 110 -1.90 -15.50 9.22
N PRO A 111 -1.88 -16.70 8.61
CA PRO A 111 -3.09 -17.46 8.28
C PRO A 111 -3.86 -17.82 9.55
N ASP A 112 -5.19 -17.66 9.49
CA ASP A 112 -6.09 -17.94 10.58
C ASP A 112 -7.42 -18.52 10.06
N PRO A 113 -7.54 -19.87 10.02
CA PRO A 113 -8.74 -20.54 9.55
C PRO A 113 -10.01 -20.21 10.35
N GLU A 114 -9.87 -19.81 11.62
CA GLU A 114 -10.99 -19.49 12.51
C GLU A 114 -11.45 -18.03 12.36
N GLY A 115 -10.58 -17.17 11.81
CA GLY A 115 -10.91 -15.78 11.49
C GLY A 115 -10.89 -14.83 12.68
N VAL A 116 -10.27 -15.22 13.81
CA VAL A 116 -10.28 -14.47 15.08
C VAL A 116 -9.24 -13.34 15.07
N MET A 117 -8.03 -13.65 14.62
CA MET A 117 -6.83 -12.83 14.61
C MET A 117 -6.48 -12.29 13.22
N SER A 118 -6.88 -12.97 12.15
CA SER A 118 -6.75 -12.52 10.76
C SER A 118 -7.97 -12.89 9.94
N ILE A 119 -8.38 -12.02 9.00
CA ILE A 119 -9.43 -12.38 8.04
C ILE A 119 -8.99 -13.41 6.99
N TYR A 120 -7.70 -13.76 6.91
CA TYR A 120 -7.19 -14.68 5.89
C TYR A 120 -7.09 -16.10 6.42
N PRO A 121 -7.91 -17.05 5.92
CA PRO A 121 -7.88 -18.44 6.38
C PRO A 121 -6.64 -19.21 5.93
N SER A 122 -5.95 -18.73 4.89
CA SER A 122 -4.76 -19.38 4.34
C SER A 122 -3.76 -18.38 3.79
N ARG A 123 -2.53 -18.87 3.57
CA ARG A 123 -1.48 -18.11 2.88
C ARG A 123 -1.90 -17.73 1.46
N GLU A 124 -2.60 -18.62 0.77
CA GLU A 124 -3.07 -18.44 -0.61
C GLU A 124 -4.15 -17.35 -0.69
N ALA A 125 -5.01 -17.25 0.33
CA ALA A 125 -5.99 -16.18 0.41
C ALA A 125 -5.31 -14.81 0.54
N ALA A 126 -4.34 -14.68 1.45
CA ALA A 126 -3.55 -13.46 1.60
C ALA A 126 -2.73 -13.15 0.33
N ALA A 127 -2.18 -14.17 -0.33
CA ALA A 127 -1.41 -14.02 -1.57
C ALA A 127 -2.24 -13.45 -2.72
N ARG A 128 -3.51 -13.85 -2.86
CA ARG A 128 -4.41 -13.29 -3.90
C ARG A 128 -4.66 -11.81 -3.68
N ASP A 129 -4.98 -11.40 -2.45
CA ASP A 129 -5.20 -9.99 -2.11
C ASP A 129 -3.92 -9.16 -2.22
N PHE A 130 -2.78 -9.73 -1.79
CA PHE A 130 -1.46 -9.15 -2.02
C PHE A 130 -1.24 -8.87 -3.50
N CYS A 131 -1.44 -9.88 -4.36
CA CYS A 131 -1.17 -9.77 -5.79
C CYS A 131 -2.15 -8.84 -6.51
N TRP A 132 -3.40 -8.77 -6.04
CA TRP A 132 -4.38 -7.81 -6.52
C TRP A 132 -3.98 -6.37 -6.18
N LEU A 133 -3.62 -6.09 -4.93
CA LEU A 133 -3.20 -4.74 -4.52
C LEU A 133 -1.86 -4.35 -5.17
N ALA A 134 -0.92 -5.29 -5.26
CA ALA A 134 0.36 -5.10 -5.94
C ALA A 134 0.18 -4.75 -7.42
N ALA A 135 -0.77 -5.37 -8.12
CA ALA A 135 -1.08 -5.04 -9.52
C ALA A 135 -1.47 -3.57 -9.68
N ARG A 136 -2.33 -3.07 -8.78
CA ARG A 136 -2.82 -1.69 -8.81
C ARG A 136 -1.71 -0.69 -8.52
N LEU A 137 -0.85 -0.99 -7.54
CA LEU A 137 0.32 -0.18 -7.26
C LEU A 137 1.34 -0.23 -8.40
N CYS A 138 1.54 -1.39 -9.03
CA CYS A 138 2.38 -1.55 -10.21
C CYS A 138 1.90 -0.68 -11.38
N GLN A 139 0.60 -0.68 -11.66
CA GLN A 139 -0.01 0.18 -12.67
C GLN A 139 0.21 1.67 -12.35
N ALA A 140 0.02 2.08 -11.09
CA ALA A 140 0.15 3.47 -10.67
C ALA A 140 1.61 3.96 -10.62
N LEU A 141 2.55 3.08 -10.27
CA LEU A 141 3.95 3.43 -9.98
C LEU A 141 4.93 3.06 -11.09
N LYS A 142 4.50 2.27 -12.10
CA LYS A 142 5.34 1.64 -13.14
C LYS A 142 6.43 0.75 -12.49
N CYS A 143 6.01 -0.40 -11.99
CA CYS A 143 6.91 -1.36 -11.36
C CYS A 143 7.63 -2.27 -12.38
N ASP A 144 8.49 -3.15 -11.86
CA ASP A 144 9.15 -4.22 -12.61
C ASP A 144 8.15 -5.35 -12.90
N GLU A 145 7.66 -5.42 -14.15
CA GLU A 145 6.63 -6.38 -14.56
C GLU A 145 7.09 -7.83 -14.49
N ALA A 146 8.38 -8.10 -14.73
CA ALA A 146 8.95 -9.43 -14.63
C ALA A 146 8.95 -9.91 -13.17
N LEU A 147 9.37 -9.05 -12.25
CA LEU A 147 9.33 -9.35 -10.81
C LEU A 147 7.88 -9.52 -10.31
N TYR A 148 6.94 -8.71 -10.80
CA TYR A 148 5.52 -8.90 -10.48
C TYR A 148 5.01 -10.25 -11.01
N ALA A 149 5.32 -10.61 -12.25
CA ALA A 149 4.89 -11.88 -12.84
C ALA A 149 5.47 -13.09 -12.10
N GLU A 150 6.73 -13.03 -11.67
CA GLU A 150 7.36 -14.07 -10.86
C GLU A 150 6.68 -14.24 -9.49
N ALA A 151 6.46 -13.12 -8.79
CA ALA A 151 5.84 -13.12 -7.46
C ALA A 151 4.36 -13.54 -7.49
N CYS A 152 3.63 -13.11 -8.52
CA CYS A 152 2.17 -13.10 -8.52
C CYS A 152 1.50 -13.87 -9.66
N GLY A 153 2.23 -14.37 -10.66
CA GLY A 153 1.67 -15.03 -11.84
C GLY A 153 0.76 -16.21 -11.49
N LYS A 154 1.08 -16.96 -10.44
CA LYS A 154 0.26 -18.10 -9.96
C LYS A 154 -0.96 -17.72 -9.12
N TYR A 155 -1.11 -16.45 -8.75
CA TYR A 155 -2.18 -15.93 -7.91
C TYR A 155 -3.12 -14.97 -8.65
N GLN A 156 -2.89 -14.75 -9.95
CA GLN A 156 -3.79 -13.96 -10.77
C GLN A 156 -5.15 -14.64 -10.84
N VAL A 157 -6.18 -13.94 -10.37
CA VAL A 157 -7.56 -14.28 -10.63
C VAL A 157 -7.95 -13.54 -11.91
N GLN A 158 -8.49 -14.24 -12.91
CA GLN A 158 -9.07 -13.58 -14.08
C GLN A 158 -10.06 -12.53 -13.60
N SER A 159 -9.88 -11.29 -14.06
CA SER A 159 -10.83 -10.20 -13.81
C SER A 159 -12.20 -10.64 -14.33
N ALA A 160 -13.16 -10.84 -13.43
CA ALA A 160 -14.57 -10.86 -13.77
C ALA A 160 -15.07 -9.42 -13.96
#